data_AF-A0A3A8LX12-F1
#
_entry.id   AF-A0A3A8LX12-F1
#
_cell.length_a   1.000
_cell.length_b   1.000
_cell.length_c   1.000
_cell.angle_alpha   90.00
_cell.angle_beta   90.00
_cell.angle_gamma   90.00
#
_symmetry.space_group_name_H-M   'P 1'
#
loop_
_entity.id
_entity.type
_entity.pdbx_description
1 polymer ?
#
loop_
_entity_poly.entity_id
_entity_poly.type
_entity_poly.pdbx_seq_one_letter_code
_entity_poly.pdbx_strand_id
1 'polypeptide(L)'
;MMKTKRIALSALLSLGLVACGPMEEPESTFEAQDSQELEAGCTSLGTGITTHACAHAGNPTDHVAITASATRTTSAPAISTKHKAYDLALPSGAEGSVTYVPATTGSYAFYRTQSVPITVVNGSTSATVASALTHAVSASGCSLVSVSVYDLTAGTTYIVATGPATGNAITVVPEFLNDTRTRYYQDADGDGYGNNTTSVLTACTPPSGYTTQRFDCNDTPGSGASVNPGAAEICGNGIDDNCDGSQC
;
A
#
# COMPACT_ATOMS: atom_id res chain seq x y z
N MET A 1 17.22 65.18 -2.86
CA MET A 1 15.85 65.39 -2.33
C MET A 1 15.48 64.15 -1.51
N MET A 2 15.91 64.04 -0.25
CA MET A 2 15.22 64.57 0.95
C MET A 2 13.70 64.44 0.90
N LYS A 3 13.17 63.48 1.66
CA LYS A 3 12.11 63.74 2.65
C LYS A 3 12.06 62.62 3.69
N THR A 4 12.85 62.84 4.74
CA THR A 4 12.61 62.36 6.09
C THR A 4 11.32 62.99 6.62
N LYS A 5 10.44 62.21 7.26
CA LYS A 5 9.48 62.72 8.24
C LYS A 5 9.57 61.86 9.50
N ARG A 6 9.86 62.53 10.61
CA ARG A 6 9.89 62.00 11.99
C ARG A 6 8.75 62.64 12.80
N ILE A 7 8.54 62.07 14.01
CA ILE A 7 7.94 62.63 15.25
C ILE A 7 6.45 62.23 15.45
N ALA A 8 6.15 61.19 16.25
CA ALA A 8 5.93 61.10 17.73
C ALA A 8 4.42 61.33 18.07
N LEU A 9 3.78 60.77 19.12
CA LEU A 9 4.16 60.43 20.48
C LEU A 9 3.00 59.67 21.19
N SER A 10 3.34 58.72 22.07
CA SER A 10 2.61 58.24 23.28
C SER A 10 1.16 57.71 23.27
N ALA A 11 0.97 56.48 23.77
CA ALA A 11 0.43 56.24 25.13
C ALA A 11 0.55 54.75 25.50
N LEU A 12 1.09 54.49 26.69
CA LEU A 12 1.08 53.18 27.35
C LEU A 12 -0.35 52.82 27.78
N LEU A 13 -0.76 51.56 27.55
CA LEU A 13 -1.65 50.88 28.47
C LEU A 13 -1.27 49.40 28.51
N SER A 14 -0.54 49.05 29.56
CA SER A 14 -0.28 47.67 29.99
C SER A 14 -1.58 47.03 30.47
N LEU A 15 -2.04 45.99 29.77
CA LEU A 15 -2.97 45.01 30.32
C LEU A 15 -2.34 43.62 30.13
N GLY A 16 -1.93 43.01 31.24
CA GLY A 16 -1.51 41.63 31.26
C GLY A 16 -2.71 40.73 31.00
N LEU A 17 -2.61 39.87 29.99
CA LEU A 17 -3.34 38.62 29.96
C LEU A 17 -2.35 37.47 29.90
N VAL A 18 -2.59 36.55 30.82
CA VAL A 18 -1.92 35.27 31.02
C VAL A 18 -2.09 34.38 29.78
N ALA A 19 -0.98 33.75 29.42
CA ALA A 19 -0.83 32.47 28.72
C ALA A 19 -1.86 32.08 27.65
N CYS A 20 -1.43 32.17 26.39
CA CYS A 20 -1.69 31.12 25.42
C CYS A 20 -0.35 30.84 24.77
N GLY A 21 0.29 29.73 25.16
CA GLY A 21 1.48 29.24 24.45
C GLY A 21 1.10 28.94 22.99
N PRO A 22 2.06 28.97 22.05
CA PRO A 22 1.79 28.41 20.74
C PRO A 22 1.39 26.95 20.96
N MET A 23 0.20 26.59 20.49
CA MET A 23 -0.18 25.21 20.26
C MET A 23 0.72 24.74 19.12
N GLU A 24 1.93 24.31 19.46
CA GLU A 24 2.70 23.40 18.62
C GLU A 24 1.93 22.08 18.66
N GLU A 25 0.85 22.02 17.88
CA GLU A 25 0.44 20.75 17.30
C GLU A 25 1.72 20.24 16.61
N PRO A 26 2.28 19.09 17.01
CA PRO A 26 3.23 18.46 16.13
C PRO A 26 2.42 18.18 14.88
N GLU A 27 2.65 18.96 13.82
CA GLU A 27 2.36 18.51 12.48
C GLU A 27 3.03 17.15 12.40
N SER A 28 2.24 16.08 12.60
CA SER A 28 2.68 14.74 12.32
C SER A 28 3.10 14.86 10.88
N THR A 29 4.41 14.81 10.66
CA THR A 29 5.02 14.93 9.35
C THR A 29 4.22 13.98 8.48
N PHE A 30 3.36 14.55 7.64
CA PHE A 30 2.77 13.84 6.52
C PHE A 30 3.98 13.63 5.63
N GLU A 31 4.78 12.61 5.99
CA GLU A 31 5.99 12.27 5.29
C GLU A 31 5.56 12.20 3.84
N ALA A 32 6.29 12.94 3.00
CA ALA A 32 6.23 12.76 1.58
C ALA A 32 6.13 11.26 1.36
N GLN A 33 5.07 10.80 0.67
CA GLN A 33 4.92 9.41 0.28
C GLN A 33 5.97 9.12 -0.80
N ASP A 34 7.23 9.30 -0.45
CA ASP A 34 8.37 8.77 -1.14
C ASP A 34 8.15 7.26 -1.19
N SER A 35 8.55 6.69 -2.31
CA SER A 35 8.38 5.27 -2.56
C SER A 35 9.08 4.44 -1.48
N GLN A 36 8.31 3.99 -0.49
CA GLN A 36 8.84 3.12 0.54
C GLN A 36 8.98 1.72 -0.04
N GLU A 37 10.12 1.10 0.22
CA GLU A 37 10.33 -0.33 -0.02
C GLU A 37 9.39 -1.14 0.88
N LEU A 38 9.26 -2.44 0.60
CA LEU A 38 8.45 -3.36 1.38
C LEU A 38 8.89 -3.33 2.84
N GLU A 39 7.92 -3.20 3.74
CA GLU A 39 8.18 -3.02 5.16
C GLU A 39 8.93 -4.23 5.75
N ALA A 40 9.93 -3.96 6.59
CA ALA A 40 10.70 -5.00 7.25
C ALA A 40 9.80 -5.91 8.10
N GLY A 41 9.91 -7.23 7.90
CA GLY A 41 9.08 -8.21 8.61
C GLY A 41 7.74 -8.51 7.94
N CYS A 42 7.44 -7.92 6.78
CA CYS A 42 6.28 -8.29 5.98
C CYS A 42 6.36 -9.76 5.53
N THR A 43 5.40 -10.57 5.96
CA THR A 43 5.34 -12.00 5.62
C THR A 43 4.29 -12.31 4.55
N SER A 44 3.35 -11.39 4.32
CA SER A 44 2.30 -11.50 3.32
C SER A 44 1.74 -10.12 2.98
N LEU A 45 1.31 -9.95 1.74
CA LEU A 45 0.62 -8.75 1.28
C LEU A 45 -0.81 -8.70 1.83
N GLY A 46 -1.29 -7.49 2.09
CA GLY A 46 -2.65 -7.23 2.56
C GLY A 46 -3.71 -7.50 1.50
N THR A 47 -4.97 -7.44 1.93
CA THR A 47 -6.13 -7.70 1.05
C THR A 47 -6.33 -6.62 0.00
N GLY A 48 -5.97 -5.36 0.27
CA GLY A 48 -6.14 -4.23 -0.66
C GLY A 48 -5.43 -4.46 -2.00
N ILE A 49 -4.11 -4.67 -1.96
CA ILE A 49 -3.30 -4.93 -3.16
C ILE A 49 -3.72 -6.21 -3.88
N THR A 50 -4.01 -7.27 -3.12
CA THR A 50 -4.44 -8.54 -3.71
C THR A 50 -5.79 -8.39 -4.43
N THR A 51 -6.76 -7.71 -3.82
CA THR A 51 -8.07 -7.45 -4.43
C THR A 51 -7.94 -6.63 -5.72
N HIS A 52 -7.08 -5.62 -5.71
CA HIS A 52 -6.80 -4.80 -6.87
C HIS A 52 -6.16 -5.60 -8.02
N ALA A 53 -5.13 -6.40 -7.74
CA ALA A 53 -4.53 -7.30 -8.74
C ALA A 53 -5.57 -8.32 -9.30
N CYS A 54 -6.41 -8.87 -8.42
CA CYS A 54 -7.49 -9.78 -8.80
C CYS A 54 -8.54 -9.11 -9.69
N ALA A 55 -8.82 -7.82 -9.50
CA ALA A 55 -9.74 -7.08 -10.37
C ALA A 55 -9.21 -7.01 -11.81
N HIS A 56 -7.92 -6.77 -12.01
CA HIS A 56 -7.30 -6.81 -13.34
C HIS A 56 -7.30 -8.22 -13.94
N ALA A 57 -6.98 -9.25 -13.14
CA ALA A 57 -7.02 -10.65 -13.59
C ALA A 57 -8.43 -11.17 -13.90
N GLY A 58 -9.46 -10.53 -13.36
CA GLY A 58 -10.87 -10.88 -13.59
C GLY A 58 -11.56 -10.03 -14.66
N ASN A 59 -10.90 -8.99 -15.18
CA ASN A 59 -11.46 -8.05 -16.15
C ASN A 59 -10.88 -8.28 -17.56
N PRO A 60 -11.63 -8.88 -18.50
CA PRO A 60 -11.13 -9.20 -19.84
C PRO A 60 -10.55 -8.02 -20.64
N THR A 61 -10.95 -6.78 -20.34
CA THR A 61 -10.42 -5.58 -21.04
C THR A 61 -9.01 -5.21 -20.60
N ASP A 62 -8.55 -5.76 -19.48
CA ASP A 62 -7.19 -5.54 -18.97
C ASP A 62 -6.20 -6.58 -19.48
N HIS A 63 -6.69 -7.63 -20.14
CA HIS A 63 -5.86 -8.70 -20.68
C HIS A 63 -5.10 -8.27 -21.94
N VAL A 64 -3.79 -8.49 -21.92
CA VAL A 64 -2.88 -8.25 -23.04
C VAL A 64 -2.12 -9.54 -23.33
N ALA A 65 -2.39 -10.15 -24.49
CA ALA A 65 -1.69 -11.35 -24.93
C ALA A 65 -0.28 -11.02 -25.41
N ILE A 66 0.73 -11.73 -24.89
CA ILE A 66 2.15 -11.54 -25.20
C ILE A 66 2.82 -12.91 -25.44
N THR A 67 3.61 -13.02 -26.50
CA THR A 67 4.51 -14.17 -26.68
C THR A 67 5.82 -13.90 -25.97
N ALA A 68 6.12 -14.66 -24.91
CA ALA A 68 7.35 -14.47 -24.15
C ALA A 68 8.59 -14.89 -24.94
N SER A 69 9.71 -14.21 -24.72
CA SER A 69 11.00 -14.56 -25.32
C SER A 69 11.54 -15.86 -24.71
N ALA A 70 12.05 -16.76 -25.56
CA ALA A 70 12.69 -18.01 -25.13
C ALA A 70 14.05 -17.82 -24.47
N THR A 71 14.66 -16.65 -24.62
CA THR A 71 15.91 -16.28 -23.97
C THR A 71 15.73 -15.00 -23.18
N ARG A 72 16.39 -14.92 -22.02
CA ARG A 72 16.41 -13.71 -21.18
C ARG A 72 17.16 -12.61 -21.92
N THR A 73 16.44 -11.64 -22.47
CA THR A 73 17.01 -10.55 -23.25
C THR A 73 16.25 -9.24 -23.00
N THR A 74 16.96 -8.11 -23.08
CA THR A 74 16.35 -6.78 -22.97
C THR A 74 15.52 -6.38 -24.19
N SER A 75 15.59 -7.17 -25.27
CA SER A 75 14.72 -7.03 -26.44
C SER A 75 13.39 -7.81 -26.31
N ALA A 76 13.13 -8.47 -25.18
CA ALA A 76 11.89 -9.20 -24.97
C ALA A 76 10.69 -8.23 -24.85
N PRO A 77 9.46 -8.67 -25.19
CA PRO A 77 8.27 -7.82 -25.10
C PRO A 77 8.06 -7.21 -23.71
N ALA A 78 7.54 -5.99 -23.66
CA ALA A 78 7.38 -5.25 -22.41
C ALA A 78 6.01 -5.47 -21.76
N ILE A 79 6.01 -5.54 -20.42
CA ILE A 79 4.81 -5.66 -19.57
C ILE A 79 4.71 -4.50 -18.56
N SER A 80 5.11 -3.29 -18.97
CA SER A 80 5.28 -2.13 -18.06
C SER A 80 4.06 -1.20 -17.97
N THR A 81 3.01 -1.47 -18.74
CA THR A 81 1.77 -0.68 -18.68
C THR A 81 1.04 -1.03 -17.39
N LYS A 82 0.74 -0.02 -16.57
CA LYS A 82 -0.04 -0.18 -15.33
C LYS A 82 -1.45 -0.71 -15.61
N HIS A 83 -2.06 -1.35 -14.61
CA HIS A 83 -3.46 -1.80 -14.65
C HIS A 83 -3.75 -2.77 -15.79
N LYS A 84 -2.85 -3.74 -15.99
CA LYS A 84 -2.97 -4.77 -17.03
C LYS A 84 -2.67 -6.15 -16.48
N ALA A 85 -3.37 -7.14 -17.03
CA ALA A 85 -3.08 -8.55 -16.88
C ALA A 85 -2.41 -9.04 -18.17
N TYR A 86 -1.21 -9.60 -18.07
CA TYR A 86 -0.45 -10.04 -19.22
C TYR A 86 -0.54 -11.55 -19.38
N ASP A 87 -1.22 -12.00 -20.42
CA ASP A 87 -1.33 -13.42 -20.76
C ASP A 87 -0.11 -13.85 -21.57
N LEU A 88 0.85 -14.45 -20.89
CA LEU A 88 2.11 -14.88 -21.47
C LEU A 88 1.97 -16.27 -22.10
N ALA A 89 2.15 -16.34 -23.42
CA ALA A 89 2.45 -17.59 -24.10
C ALA A 89 3.94 -17.89 -23.93
N LEU A 90 4.25 -18.88 -23.08
CA LEU A 90 5.61 -19.32 -22.80
C LEU A 90 6.12 -20.24 -23.92
N PRO A 91 7.44 -20.29 -24.15
CA PRO A 91 8.03 -21.31 -25.00
C PRO A 91 7.70 -22.70 -24.47
N SER A 92 7.40 -23.64 -25.37
CA SER A 92 6.81 -24.94 -24.98
C SER A 92 7.67 -25.70 -23.97
N GLY A 93 7.13 -25.92 -22.78
CA GLY A 93 7.77 -26.65 -21.68
C GLY A 93 8.93 -25.92 -21.01
N ALA A 94 9.12 -24.63 -21.27
CA ALA A 94 10.27 -23.86 -20.78
C ALA A 94 9.88 -22.55 -20.09
N GLU A 95 10.87 -21.89 -19.51
CA GLU A 95 10.77 -20.51 -19.04
C GLU A 95 10.59 -19.56 -20.22
N GLY A 96 9.72 -18.55 -20.05
CA GLY A 96 9.63 -17.42 -20.97
C GLY A 96 9.99 -16.12 -20.25
N SER A 97 10.49 -15.14 -20.99
CA SER A 97 10.87 -13.83 -20.44
C SER A 97 10.22 -12.65 -21.16
N VAL A 98 9.99 -11.60 -20.38
CA VAL A 98 9.47 -10.30 -20.77
C VAL A 98 10.31 -9.20 -20.13
N THR A 99 10.13 -7.95 -20.54
CA THR A 99 10.77 -6.80 -19.90
C THR A 99 9.80 -6.00 -19.03
N TYR A 100 10.31 -5.45 -17.93
CA TYR A 100 9.58 -4.54 -17.05
C TYR A 100 10.45 -3.32 -16.75
N VAL A 101 9.89 -2.12 -16.94
CA VAL A 101 10.54 -0.85 -16.63
C VAL A 101 9.64 -0.12 -15.61
N PRO A 102 10.02 -0.07 -14.33
CA PRO A 102 9.23 0.62 -13.31
C PRO A 102 9.23 2.13 -13.58
N ALA A 103 8.07 2.78 -13.43
CA ALA A 103 7.95 4.23 -13.58
C ALA A 103 8.51 4.99 -12.37
N THR A 104 8.44 4.38 -11.19
CA THR A 104 8.91 4.93 -9.91
C THR A 104 9.77 3.89 -9.21
N THR A 105 10.77 4.30 -8.44
CA THR A 105 11.52 3.37 -7.60
C THR A 105 10.60 2.80 -6.53
N GLY A 106 10.86 1.59 -6.04
CA GLY A 106 10.12 0.98 -4.93
C GLY A 106 9.73 -0.46 -5.22
N SER A 107 8.79 -0.98 -4.44
CA SER A 107 8.43 -2.39 -4.48
C SER A 107 7.31 -2.69 -5.46
N TYR A 108 7.49 -3.74 -6.26
CA TYR A 108 6.54 -4.21 -7.26
C TYR A 108 6.20 -5.67 -7.02
N ALA A 109 4.90 -5.97 -6.98
CA ALA A 109 4.36 -7.32 -6.88
C ALA A 109 4.09 -7.89 -8.27
N PHE A 110 4.55 -9.12 -8.51
CA PHE A 110 4.22 -9.89 -9.72
C PHE A 110 3.33 -11.06 -9.33
N TYR A 111 2.02 -10.84 -9.46
CA TYR A 111 1.02 -11.88 -9.25
C TYR A 111 0.93 -12.81 -10.46
N ARG A 112 0.64 -14.09 -10.23
CA ARG A 112 0.59 -15.13 -11.26
C ARG A 112 -0.58 -16.10 -11.06
N THR A 113 -1.13 -16.59 -12.16
CA THR A 113 -2.18 -17.65 -12.16
C THR A 113 -1.65 -19.07 -11.93
N GLN A 114 -0.33 -19.26 -11.94
CA GLN A 114 0.31 -20.52 -11.57
C GLN A 114 1.45 -20.28 -10.57
N SER A 115 1.66 -21.22 -9.65
CA SER A 115 2.77 -21.18 -8.70
C SER A 115 4.04 -21.73 -9.35
N VAL A 116 4.61 -20.96 -10.25
CA VAL A 116 5.85 -21.30 -10.98
C VAL A 116 6.99 -20.35 -10.58
N PRO A 117 8.26 -20.76 -10.76
CA PRO A 117 9.39 -19.88 -10.51
C PRO A 117 9.30 -18.57 -11.29
N ILE A 118 9.83 -17.51 -10.69
CA ILE A 118 10.06 -16.21 -11.33
C ILE A 118 11.47 -15.75 -10.99
N THR A 119 12.18 -15.25 -11.99
CA THR A 119 13.50 -14.65 -11.84
C THR A 119 13.46 -13.24 -12.41
N VAL A 120 13.92 -12.26 -11.64
CA VAL A 120 14.06 -10.87 -12.09
C VAL A 120 15.55 -10.57 -12.23
N VAL A 121 15.97 -10.07 -13.39
CA VAL A 121 17.37 -9.76 -13.70
C VAL A 121 17.47 -8.31 -14.16
N ASN A 122 18.44 -7.57 -13.64
CA ASN A 122 18.75 -6.23 -14.14
C ASN A 122 19.31 -6.35 -15.58
N GLY A 123 18.64 -5.72 -16.54
CA GLY A 123 18.98 -5.83 -17.96
C GLY A 123 20.32 -5.22 -18.35
N SER A 124 20.87 -4.32 -17.54
CA SER A 124 22.17 -3.67 -17.77
C SER A 124 23.32 -4.44 -17.13
N THR A 125 23.14 -4.93 -15.91
CA THR A 125 24.23 -5.58 -15.14
C THR A 125 24.18 -7.10 -15.19
N SER A 126 23.10 -7.68 -15.70
CA SER A 126 22.81 -9.13 -15.63
C SER A 126 22.74 -9.69 -14.20
N ALA A 127 22.66 -8.82 -13.18
CA ALA A 127 22.52 -9.24 -11.80
C ALA A 127 21.09 -9.69 -11.49
N THR A 128 20.93 -10.83 -10.84
CA THR A 128 19.63 -11.30 -10.33
C THR A 128 19.21 -10.45 -9.13
N VAL A 129 17.96 -9.98 -9.14
CA VAL A 129 17.33 -9.28 -8.03
C VAL A 129 16.69 -10.30 -7.10
N ALA A 130 17.03 -10.26 -5.81
CA ALA A 130 16.41 -11.12 -4.82
C ALA A 130 14.94 -10.72 -4.60
N SER A 131 14.05 -11.69 -4.44
CA SER A 131 12.67 -11.40 -4.04
C SER A 131 12.63 -10.93 -2.59
N ALA A 132 12.01 -9.78 -2.34
CA ALA A 132 11.77 -9.26 -0.99
C ALA A 132 10.72 -10.10 -0.24
N LEU A 133 9.70 -10.60 -0.97
CA LEU A 133 8.63 -11.43 -0.43
C LEU A 133 8.14 -12.41 -1.50
N THR A 134 7.71 -13.60 -1.08
CA THR A 134 6.94 -14.52 -1.91
C THR A 134 5.96 -15.28 -1.05
N HIS A 135 4.69 -15.32 -1.44
CA HIS A 135 3.67 -16.11 -0.76
C HIS A 135 2.58 -16.59 -1.71
N ALA A 136 1.80 -17.58 -1.25
CA ALA A 136 0.62 -18.05 -1.96
C ALA A 136 -0.53 -17.04 -1.83
N VAL A 137 -1.31 -16.90 -2.88
CA VAL A 137 -2.51 -16.05 -2.91
C VAL A 137 -3.73 -16.92 -2.71
N SER A 138 -4.55 -16.55 -1.72
CA SER A 138 -5.82 -17.23 -1.43
C SER A 138 -6.91 -16.18 -1.26
N ALA A 139 -7.44 -15.69 -2.39
CA ALA A 139 -8.53 -14.72 -2.42
C ALA A 139 -9.75 -15.33 -3.14
N SER A 140 -10.94 -15.22 -2.53
CA SER A 140 -12.18 -15.72 -3.11
C SER A 140 -12.46 -15.06 -4.47
N GLY A 141 -12.80 -15.86 -5.48
CA GLY A 141 -13.08 -15.37 -6.83
C GLY A 141 -11.85 -14.89 -7.63
N CYS A 142 -10.63 -15.08 -7.11
CA CYS A 142 -9.41 -14.68 -7.79
C CYS A 142 -8.71 -15.86 -8.48
N SER A 143 -8.27 -15.65 -9.72
CA SER A 143 -7.50 -16.64 -10.49
C SER A 143 -6.00 -16.66 -10.16
N LEU A 144 -5.52 -15.62 -9.45
CA LEU A 144 -4.11 -15.49 -9.04
C LEU A 144 -3.83 -16.39 -7.84
N VAL A 145 -2.73 -17.14 -7.88
CA VAL A 145 -2.38 -18.16 -6.88
C VAL A 145 -1.03 -17.94 -6.21
N SER A 146 -0.16 -17.09 -6.78
CA SER A 146 1.14 -16.77 -6.20
C SER A 146 1.57 -15.34 -6.49
N VAL A 147 2.37 -14.76 -5.62
CA VAL A 147 2.94 -13.43 -5.77
C VAL A 147 4.39 -13.40 -5.30
N SER A 148 5.23 -12.64 -6.01
CA SER A 148 6.60 -12.34 -5.59
C SER A 148 6.84 -10.84 -5.71
N VAL A 149 7.48 -10.24 -4.71
CA VAL A 149 7.75 -8.81 -4.62
C VAL A 149 9.24 -8.56 -4.84
N TYR A 150 9.55 -7.50 -5.59
CA TYR A 150 10.91 -7.07 -5.88
C TYR A 150 11.03 -5.56 -5.72
N ASP A 151 12.15 -5.12 -5.17
CA ASP A 151 12.51 -3.70 -5.10
C ASP A 151 13.23 -3.31 -6.39
N LEU A 152 12.60 -2.41 -7.16
CA LEU A 152 13.03 -2.04 -8.50
C LEU A 152 13.31 -0.54 -8.57
N THR A 153 14.27 -0.15 -9.41
CA THR A 153 14.67 1.24 -9.60
C THR A 153 14.03 1.84 -10.84
N ALA A 154 13.43 3.03 -10.72
CA ALA A 154 12.78 3.74 -11.82
C ALA A 154 13.64 3.78 -13.09
N GLY A 155 13.01 3.56 -14.25
CA GLY A 155 13.66 3.65 -15.56
C GLY A 155 14.67 2.54 -15.87
N THR A 156 14.94 1.61 -14.94
CA THR A 156 15.80 0.46 -15.20
C THR A 156 15.04 -0.65 -15.90
N THR A 157 15.56 -1.16 -17.02
CA THR A 157 14.98 -2.33 -17.68
C THR A 157 15.32 -3.59 -16.91
N TYR A 158 14.31 -4.29 -16.43
CA TYR A 158 14.43 -5.62 -15.86
C TYR A 158 13.92 -6.67 -16.81
N ILE A 159 14.58 -7.83 -16.85
CA ILE A 159 14.09 -9.04 -17.50
C ILE A 159 13.36 -9.84 -16.44
N VAL A 160 12.07 -10.06 -16.65
CA VAL A 160 11.21 -10.87 -15.80
C VAL A 160 10.97 -12.20 -16.50
N ALA A 161 11.52 -13.28 -15.95
CA ALA A 161 11.44 -14.61 -16.52
C ALA A 161 10.62 -15.51 -15.62
N THR A 162 9.69 -16.28 -16.18
CA THR A 162 8.79 -17.16 -15.42
C THR A 162 8.49 -18.46 -16.16
N GLY A 163 8.25 -19.52 -15.40
CA GLY A 163 7.96 -20.85 -15.91
C GLY A 163 8.98 -21.91 -15.44
N PRO A 164 8.90 -23.14 -15.97
CA PRO A 164 7.87 -23.60 -16.91
C PRO A 164 6.47 -23.61 -16.28
N ALA A 165 5.44 -23.44 -17.09
CA ALA A 165 4.04 -23.45 -16.65
C ALA A 165 3.24 -24.57 -17.32
N THR A 166 2.20 -25.06 -16.65
CA THR A 166 1.29 -26.05 -17.22
C THR A 166 0.57 -25.45 -18.42
N GLY A 167 0.57 -26.16 -19.55
CA GLY A 167 -0.07 -25.69 -20.78
C GLY A 167 0.63 -24.52 -21.47
N ASN A 168 1.85 -24.13 -21.04
CA ASN A 168 2.65 -23.04 -21.63
C ASN A 168 1.97 -21.66 -21.59
N ALA A 169 0.99 -21.46 -20.72
CA ALA A 169 0.29 -20.19 -20.58
C ALA A 169 0.28 -19.75 -19.12
N ILE A 170 0.61 -18.50 -18.86
CA ILE A 170 0.54 -17.91 -17.52
C ILE A 170 0.13 -16.45 -17.61
N THR A 171 -0.77 -16.01 -16.73
CA THR A 171 -1.12 -14.60 -16.61
C THR A 171 -0.25 -13.98 -15.52
N VAL A 172 0.36 -12.84 -15.81
CA VAL A 172 1.15 -12.05 -14.86
C VAL A 172 0.48 -10.69 -14.67
N VAL A 173 0.28 -10.27 -13.42
CA VAL A 173 -0.25 -8.95 -13.07
C VAL A 173 0.79 -8.20 -12.22
N PRO A 174 1.52 -7.24 -12.82
CA PRO A 174 2.45 -6.37 -12.10
C PRO A 174 1.71 -5.24 -11.40
N GLU A 175 1.90 -5.10 -10.09
CA GLU A 175 1.31 -4.02 -9.28
C GLU A 175 2.38 -3.27 -8.49
N PHE A 176 2.25 -1.95 -8.41
CA PHE A 176 3.09 -1.11 -7.55
C PHE A 176 2.48 -1.04 -6.15
N LEU A 177 3.25 -1.41 -5.12
CA LEU A 177 2.70 -1.58 -3.77
C LEU A 177 2.08 -0.30 -3.19
N ASN A 178 2.65 0.86 -3.56
CA ASN A 178 2.18 2.14 -3.06
C ASN A 178 0.84 2.61 -3.65
N ASP A 179 0.40 2.05 -4.79
CA ASP A 179 -0.87 2.42 -5.41
C ASP A 179 -2.08 1.91 -4.59
N THR A 180 -1.87 0.94 -3.68
CA THR A 180 -2.96 0.23 -2.96
C THR A 180 -2.69 0.03 -1.45
N ARG A 181 -1.82 0.85 -0.83
CA ARG A 181 -1.61 0.77 0.62
C ARG A 181 -2.89 1.05 1.38
N THR A 182 -3.12 0.28 2.44
CA THR A 182 -4.28 0.41 3.31
C THR A 182 -3.86 1.02 4.64
N ARG A 183 -4.65 1.97 5.14
CA ARG A 183 -4.45 2.52 6.49
C ARG A 183 -5.22 1.67 7.49
N TYR A 184 -4.55 1.25 8.54
CA TYR A 184 -5.12 0.54 9.67
C TYR A 184 -4.92 1.35 10.94
N TYR A 185 -5.87 1.25 11.84
CA TYR A 185 -5.94 1.96 13.11
C TYR A 185 -5.79 0.95 14.24
N GLN A 186 -5.04 1.30 15.28
CA GLN A 186 -4.89 0.45 16.45
C GLN A 186 -6.27 0.24 17.10
N ASP A 187 -6.58 -1.02 17.38
CA ASP A 187 -7.76 -1.52 18.09
C ASP A 187 -7.23 -2.21 19.35
N ALA A 188 -7.09 -1.41 20.41
CA ALA A 188 -6.50 -1.82 21.67
C ALA A 188 -7.50 -2.57 22.56
N ASP A 189 -8.79 -2.24 22.50
CA ASP A 189 -9.80 -2.89 23.32
C ASP A 189 -10.46 -4.13 22.69
N GLY A 190 -10.28 -4.34 21.38
CA GLY A 190 -10.66 -5.54 20.65
C GLY A 190 -12.10 -5.56 20.16
N ASP A 191 -12.77 -4.42 20.03
CA ASP A 191 -14.16 -4.35 19.56
C ASP A 191 -14.32 -4.23 18.04
N GLY A 192 -13.21 -4.07 17.31
CA GLY A 192 -13.15 -4.01 15.86
C GLY A 192 -13.12 -2.60 15.27
N TYR A 193 -13.17 -1.56 16.10
CA TYR A 193 -12.92 -0.16 15.73
C TYR A 193 -11.59 0.30 16.31
N GLY A 194 -10.87 1.14 15.56
CA GLY A 194 -9.59 1.66 16.02
C GLY A 194 -9.61 3.14 16.33
N ASN A 195 -8.70 3.56 17.21
CA ASN A 195 -8.51 4.97 17.53
C ASN A 195 -8.00 5.79 16.33
N ASN A 196 -8.20 7.11 16.37
CA ASN A 196 -7.84 7.98 15.24
C ASN A 196 -6.38 8.45 15.21
N THR A 197 -5.61 8.19 16.27
CA THR A 197 -4.29 8.81 16.48
C THR A 197 -3.15 7.85 16.15
N THR A 198 -3.31 6.57 16.46
CA THR A 198 -2.32 5.52 16.19
C THR A 198 -2.74 4.72 14.97
N SER A 199 -2.07 4.97 13.83
CA SER A 199 -2.34 4.27 12.59
C SER A 199 -1.07 3.87 11.84
N VAL A 200 -1.16 2.82 11.01
CA VAL A 200 -0.12 2.38 10.09
C VAL A 200 -0.67 2.39 8.66
N LEU A 201 0.14 2.85 7.69
CA LEU A 201 -0.19 2.78 6.26
C LEU A 201 0.72 1.74 5.61
N THR A 202 0.17 0.61 5.18
CA THR A 202 0.98 -0.52 4.69
C THR A 202 0.35 -1.29 3.53
N ALA A 203 1.19 -1.92 2.70
CA ALA A 203 0.77 -2.89 1.70
C ALA A 203 0.72 -4.33 2.25
N CYS A 204 1.22 -4.55 3.46
CA CYS A 204 1.27 -5.84 4.13
C CYS A 204 -0.04 -6.18 4.84
N THR A 205 -0.13 -7.42 5.33
CA THR A 205 -1.15 -7.76 6.33
C THR A 205 -0.99 -6.86 7.56
N PRO A 206 -2.10 -6.39 8.15
CA PRO A 206 -2.01 -5.50 9.30
C PRO A 206 -1.36 -6.21 10.49
N PRO A 207 -0.64 -5.48 11.35
CA PRO A 207 -0.23 -6.00 12.65
C PRO A 207 -1.45 -6.46 13.47
N SER A 208 -1.25 -7.40 14.39
CA SER A 208 -2.30 -7.80 15.33
C SER A 208 -2.78 -6.61 16.16
N GLY A 209 -4.09 -6.51 16.41
CA GLY A 209 -4.69 -5.38 17.14
C GLY A 209 -4.81 -4.11 16.29
N TYR A 210 -4.96 -4.27 14.97
CA TYR A 210 -5.27 -3.17 14.05
C TYR A 210 -6.46 -3.53 13.17
N THR A 211 -7.29 -2.54 12.87
CA THR A 211 -8.51 -2.66 12.05
C THR A 211 -8.58 -1.54 11.01
N THR A 212 -9.38 -1.73 9.96
CA THR A 212 -9.64 -0.65 8.96
C THR A 212 -10.75 0.29 9.41
N GLN A 213 -11.57 -0.14 10.36
CA GLN A 213 -12.60 0.71 10.94
C GLN A 213 -11.94 1.71 11.89
N ARG A 214 -12.47 2.93 11.91
CA ARG A 214 -11.89 4.02 12.70
C ARG A 214 -12.98 4.71 13.50
N PHE A 215 -12.59 5.75 14.22
CA PHE A 215 -13.47 6.57 15.03
C PHE A 215 -13.94 5.91 16.32
N ASP A 216 -13.14 5.00 16.87
CA ASP A 216 -13.31 4.63 18.27
C ASP A 216 -12.97 5.83 19.17
N CYS A 217 -13.97 6.27 19.94
CA CYS A 217 -13.86 7.37 20.88
C CYS A 217 -13.34 6.93 22.26
N ASN A 218 -13.30 5.63 22.56
CA ASN A 218 -12.78 5.05 23.78
C ASN A 218 -12.08 3.70 23.53
N ASP A 219 -10.92 3.72 22.89
CA ASP A 219 -10.10 2.53 22.58
C ASP A 219 -9.28 2.02 23.80
N THR A 220 -9.87 2.04 25.01
CA THR A 220 -9.17 1.67 26.24
C THR A 220 -9.49 0.23 26.65
N PRO A 221 -8.49 -0.68 26.73
CA PRO A 221 -8.73 -2.06 27.14
C PRO A 221 -9.45 -2.16 28.49
N GLY A 222 -10.55 -2.92 28.53
CA GLY A 222 -11.34 -3.20 29.74
C GLY A 222 -12.46 -2.20 30.04
N SER A 223 -12.47 -1.02 29.43
CA SER A 223 -13.56 -0.04 29.54
C SER A 223 -14.12 0.43 28.19
N GLY A 224 -13.40 0.16 27.10
CA GLY A 224 -13.67 0.66 25.77
C GLY A 224 -14.56 -0.22 24.91
N ALA A 225 -14.47 -1.54 25.06
CA ALA A 225 -15.00 -2.52 24.09
C ALA A 225 -16.52 -2.51 23.86
N SER A 226 -17.29 -1.66 24.54
CA SER A 226 -18.72 -1.43 24.29
C SER A 226 -19.03 -0.02 23.76
N VAL A 227 -18.01 0.79 23.49
CA VAL A 227 -18.08 2.19 23.12
C VAL A 227 -17.39 2.34 21.76
N ASN A 228 -18.17 2.33 20.69
CA ASN A 228 -17.66 2.40 19.33
C ASN A 228 -18.75 2.85 18.35
N PRO A 229 -18.40 3.27 17.12
CA PRO A 229 -19.35 3.71 16.09
C PRO A 229 -20.50 2.74 15.76
N GLY A 230 -20.36 1.46 16.08
CA GLY A 230 -21.38 0.44 15.85
C GLY A 230 -22.27 0.15 17.06
N ALA A 231 -21.98 0.73 18.23
CA ALA A 231 -22.71 0.46 19.46
C ALA A 231 -24.09 1.12 19.46
N ALA A 232 -24.99 0.58 20.28
CA ALA A 232 -26.30 1.16 20.52
C ALA A 232 -26.21 2.15 21.67
N GLU A 233 -26.73 3.37 21.46
CA GLU A 233 -26.68 4.43 22.47
C GLU A 233 -27.54 4.11 23.69
N ILE A 234 -26.95 4.19 24.89
CA ILE A 234 -27.66 3.98 26.16
C ILE A 234 -27.92 5.33 26.83
N CYS A 235 -29.01 5.98 26.43
CA CYS A 235 -29.46 7.25 27.01
C CYS A 235 -29.44 7.26 28.55
N GLY A 236 -28.69 8.21 29.12
CA GLY A 236 -28.64 8.48 30.56
C GLY A 236 -27.54 7.75 31.34
N ASN A 237 -26.65 6.99 30.68
CA ASN A 237 -25.43 6.47 31.31
C ASN A 237 -24.29 7.51 31.38
N GLY A 238 -24.42 8.63 30.66
CA GLY A 238 -23.42 9.72 30.61
C GLY A 238 -22.20 9.43 29.72
N ILE A 239 -22.28 8.38 28.90
CA ILE A 239 -21.27 7.97 27.91
C ILE A 239 -21.88 8.24 26.53
N ASP A 240 -21.04 8.60 25.56
CA ASP A 240 -21.40 8.56 24.13
C ASP A 240 -20.99 7.17 23.66
N ASP A 241 -21.91 6.21 23.67
CA ASP A 241 -21.59 4.80 23.41
C ASP A 241 -21.32 4.57 21.92
N ASN A 242 -22.02 5.29 21.05
CA ASN A 242 -21.93 5.12 19.60
C ASN A 242 -20.94 6.07 18.91
N CYS A 243 -20.18 6.86 19.68
CA CYS A 243 -19.18 7.81 19.20
C CYS A 243 -19.72 8.82 18.16
N ASP A 244 -21.00 9.20 18.24
CA ASP A 244 -21.64 10.14 17.30
C ASP A 244 -21.60 11.60 17.78
N GLY A 245 -21.06 11.84 18.99
CA GLY A 245 -20.97 13.14 19.62
C GLY A 245 -22.23 13.56 20.36
N SER A 246 -23.21 12.67 20.48
CA SER A 246 -24.42 12.83 21.27
C SER A 246 -24.57 11.71 22.28
N GLN A 247 -25.37 11.96 23.33
CA GLN A 247 -25.76 10.92 24.31
C GLN A 247 -27.26 10.59 24.23
N CYS A 248 -27.99 11.37 23.40
CA CYS A 248 -29.36 11.31 22.88
C CYS A 248 -29.51 12.54 21.94
#